data_AF-A0AAW9X8U5-F1
#
_entry.id   AF-A0AAW9X8U5-F1
#
_cell.length_a   1.000
_cell.length_b   1.000
_cell.length_c   1.000
_cell.angle_alpha   90.00
_cell.angle_beta   90.00
_cell.angle_gamma   90.00
#
_symmetry.space_group_name_H-M   'P 1'
#
loop_
_entity.id
_entity.type
_entity.pdbx_description
1 polymer ?
#
loop_
_entity_poly.entity_id
_entity_poly.type
_entity_poly.pdbx_seq_one_letter_code
_entity_poly.pdbx_strand_id
1 'polypeptide(L)'
;MKVGFFLLKFPLSSETFVLNQITAFIDMGFEVEIVALQKGDTQNTHAAWTKYNLAARTRWLQDEPTGKVAKLRHRASQTLRGIHRKNTWQALNLKRYGAESRNLILSAICGQVATPFHADVFIAHFGPAGVTAAKLRELGVIRGKIATIFHGIDISSREVLNHYTPEYQQLFRRGDLMLPISNLWAGRLQKMGCPREKIAVSRMGVD
;
A
#
# COMPACT_ATOMS: atom_id res chain seq x y z
N MET A 1 19.21 2.76 7.26
CA MET A 1 18.07 1.90 6.90
C MET A 1 16.98 2.79 6.35
N LYS A 2 16.39 2.40 5.22
CA LYS A 2 15.30 3.11 4.55
C LYS A 2 13.98 2.39 4.77
N VAL A 3 12.98 3.13 5.25
CA VAL A 3 11.63 2.63 5.53
C VAL A 3 10.64 3.31 4.58
N GLY A 4 9.99 2.49 3.76
CA GLY A 4 8.87 2.91 2.92
C GLY A 4 7.56 2.79 3.68
N PHE A 5 6.68 3.78 3.61
CA PHE A 5 5.27 3.59 4.01
C PHE A 5 4.43 3.41 2.75
N PHE A 6 3.67 2.32 2.67
CA PHE A 6 2.75 2.08 1.56
C PHE A 6 1.31 2.30 2.00
N LEU A 7 0.63 3.27 1.40
CA LEU A 7 -0.69 3.74 1.84
C LEU A 7 -1.68 3.74 0.67
N LEU A 8 -2.96 3.45 0.91
CA LEU A 8 -3.96 3.56 -0.16
C LEU A 8 -4.23 5.02 -0.55
N LYS A 9 -4.22 5.92 0.42
CA LYS A 9 -4.41 7.35 0.20
C LYS A 9 -3.66 8.13 1.26
N PHE A 10 -2.96 9.19 0.86
CA PHE A 10 -2.21 10.02 1.82
C PHE A 10 -2.05 11.44 1.29
N PRO A 11 -2.14 12.48 2.15
CA PRO A 11 -2.49 12.43 3.57
C PRO A 11 -4.00 12.23 3.84
N LEU A 12 -4.33 11.69 5.02
CA LEU A 12 -5.70 11.58 5.53
C LEU A 12 -5.75 12.06 6.98
N SER A 13 -6.55 13.09 7.26
CA SER A 13 -6.67 13.70 8.59
C SER A 13 -7.22 12.73 9.65
N SER A 14 -8.03 11.76 9.24
CA SER A 14 -8.58 10.69 10.10
C SER A 14 -7.58 9.61 10.48
N GLU A 15 -6.40 9.56 9.83
CA GLU A 15 -5.39 8.52 10.02
C GLU A 15 -4.17 9.06 10.79
N THR A 16 -4.42 9.75 11.91
CA THR A 16 -3.37 10.34 12.77
C THR A 16 -2.35 9.31 13.23
N PHE A 17 -2.78 8.08 13.53
CA PHE A 17 -1.88 7.01 13.94
C PHE A 17 -0.85 6.63 12.86
N VAL A 18 -1.20 6.73 11.56
CA VAL A 18 -0.24 6.51 10.46
C VAL A 18 0.76 7.65 10.43
N LEU A 19 0.25 8.88 10.53
CA LEU A 19 1.07 10.09 10.55
C LEU A 19 2.07 10.06 11.71
N ASN A 20 1.61 9.74 12.92
CA ASN A 20 2.45 9.65 14.12
C ASN A 20 3.54 8.58 13.97
N GLN A 21 3.20 7.42 13.39
CA GLN A 21 4.20 6.38 13.13
C GLN A 21 5.25 6.85 12.11
N ILE A 22 4.83 7.51 11.03
CA ILE A 22 5.74 8.09 10.03
C ILE A 22 6.71 9.07 10.69
N THR A 23 6.20 10.01 11.48
CA THR A 23 7.05 11.02 12.12
C THR A 23 7.96 10.43 13.18
N ALA A 24 7.49 9.43 13.96
CA ALA A 24 8.33 8.73 14.92
C ALA A 24 9.50 8.01 14.25
N PHE A 25 9.30 7.39 13.09
CA PHE A 25 10.40 6.78 12.33
C PHE A 25 11.40 7.83 11.80
N ILE A 26 10.92 9.02 11.41
CA ILE A 26 11.81 10.13 11.05
C ILE A 26 12.61 10.60 12.28
N ASP A 27 11.97 10.76 13.42
CA ASP A 27 12.63 11.20 14.67
C ASP A 27 13.64 10.17 15.19
N MET A 28 13.43 8.87 14.91
CA MET A 28 14.40 7.80 15.18
C MET A 28 15.60 7.80 14.22
N GLY A 29 15.65 8.71 13.24
CA GLY A 29 16.76 8.85 12.30
C GLY A 29 16.70 7.94 11.07
N PHE A 30 15.56 7.30 10.79
CA PHE A 30 15.39 6.50 9.57
C PHE A 30 15.16 7.37 8.34
N GLU A 31 15.65 6.92 7.18
CA GLU A 31 15.26 7.51 5.91
C GLU A 31 13.84 7.04 5.56
N VAL A 32 12.88 7.97 5.58
CA VAL A 32 11.47 7.66 5.32
C VAL A 32 11.02 8.17 3.95
N GLU A 33 10.44 7.26 3.15
CA GLU A 33 9.74 7.55 1.90
C GLU A 33 8.28 7.06 2.01
N ILE A 34 7.34 7.83 1.47
CA ILE A 34 5.91 7.50 1.49
C ILE A 34 5.46 7.24 0.05
N VAL A 35 4.98 6.04 -0.22
CA VAL A 35 4.38 5.66 -1.51
C VAL A 35 2.90 5.46 -1.31
N ALA A 36 2.10 6.39 -1.83
CA ALA A 36 0.65 6.36 -1.70
C ALA A 36 -0.01 6.02 -3.03
N LEU A 37 -1.02 5.16 -3.00
CA LEU A 37 -1.74 4.79 -4.20
C LEU A 37 -2.53 5.99 -4.76
N GLN A 38 -3.23 6.74 -3.91
CA GLN A 38 -4.00 7.93 -4.28
C GLN A 38 -3.57 9.17 -3.50
N LYS A 39 -3.78 10.34 -4.11
CA LYS A 39 -3.58 11.63 -3.45
C LYS A 39 -4.68 11.93 -2.43
N GLY A 40 -4.25 12.30 -1.24
CA GLY A 40 -5.07 12.72 -0.13
C GLY A 40 -5.47 14.19 -0.13
N ASP A 41 -5.97 14.67 1.01
CA ASP A 41 -6.29 16.09 1.20
C ASP A 41 -5.06 16.84 1.72
N THR A 42 -4.38 17.58 0.84
CA THR A 42 -3.18 18.36 1.20
C THR A 42 -3.50 19.74 1.75
N GLN A 43 -4.77 20.12 1.85
CA GLN A 43 -5.21 21.41 2.41
C GLN A 43 -5.56 21.26 3.90
N ASN A 44 -6.35 20.25 4.25
CA ASN A 44 -6.77 20.00 5.63
C ASN A 44 -5.87 18.95 6.30
N THR A 45 -4.65 19.36 6.64
CA THR A 45 -3.62 18.50 7.23
C THR A 45 -3.28 18.89 8.67
N HIS A 46 -2.63 17.98 9.39
CA HIS A 46 -2.09 18.22 10.74
C HIS A 46 -0.76 18.96 10.68
N ALA A 47 -0.38 19.67 11.74
CA ALA A 47 0.87 20.45 11.80
C ALA A 47 2.13 19.64 11.44
N ALA A 48 2.12 18.34 11.76
CA ALA A 48 3.20 17.41 11.41
C ALA A 48 3.45 17.32 9.89
N TRP A 49 2.43 17.49 9.04
CA TRP A 49 2.58 17.50 7.59
C TRP A 49 3.60 18.53 7.12
N THR A 50 3.46 19.77 7.61
CA THR A 50 4.37 20.88 7.29
C THR A 50 5.69 20.73 8.05
N LYS A 51 5.65 20.44 9.35
CA LYS A 51 6.85 20.32 10.21
C LYS A 51 7.86 19.31 9.66
N TYR A 52 7.40 18.16 9.19
CA TYR A 52 8.27 17.08 8.68
C TYR A 52 8.45 17.10 7.15
N ASN A 53 7.90 18.12 6.48
CA ASN A 53 7.89 18.27 5.02
C ASN A 53 7.44 16.98 4.30
N LEU A 54 6.31 16.42 4.74
CA LEU A 54 5.85 15.10 4.28
C LEU A 54 5.45 15.10 2.80
N ALA A 55 5.10 16.25 2.24
CA ALA A 55 4.85 16.42 0.81
C ALA A 55 6.07 15.99 -0.03
N ALA A 56 7.28 16.45 0.33
CA ALA A 56 8.50 16.15 -0.40
C ALA A 56 8.88 14.66 -0.33
N ARG A 57 8.48 14.00 0.76
CA ARG A 57 8.72 12.58 1.03
C ARG A 57 7.66 11.66 0.41
N THR A 58 6.60 12.22 -0.18
CA THR A 58 5.49 11.45 -0.73
C THR A 58 5.59 11.29 -2.25
N ARG A 59 5.24 10.10 -2.74
CA ARG A 59 5.07 9.76 -4.15
C ARG A 59 3.69 9.16 -4.35
N TRP A 60 2.88 9.78 -5.20
CA TRP A 60 1.54 9.29 -5.53
C TRP A 60 1.56 8.48 -6.82
N LEU A 61 1.03 7.26 -6.78
CA LEU A 61 0.98 6.38 -7.94
C LEU A 61 -0.22 6.64 -8.85
N GLN A 62 -1.26 7.32 -8.35
CA GLN A 62 -2.44 7.73 -9.12
C GLN A 62 -2.82 9.18 -8.80
N ASP A 63 -1.94 10.13 -9.13
CA ASP A 63 -2.31 11.57 -9.20
C ASP A 63 -3.01 11.82 -10.55
N GLU A 64 -4.26 11.37 -10.63
CA GLU A 64 -5.05 11.29 -11.87
C GLU A 64 -6.06 12.43 -11.98
N PRO A 65 -6.47 12.82 -13.21
CA PRO A 65 -7.54 13.78 -13.40
C PRO A 65 -8.88 13.32 -12.81
N THR A 66 -9.77 14.26 -12.56
CA THR A 66 -11.12 14.00 -12.09
C THR A 66 -12.01 13.45 -13.23
N GLY A 67 -12.99 12.62 -12.88
CA GLY A 67 -13.94 12.02 -13.83
C GLY A 67 -13.52 10.65 -14.41
N LYS A 68 -14.49 9.74 -14.57
CA LYS A 68 -14.24 8.33 -14.94
C LYS A 68 -13.54 8.18 -16.29
N VAL A 69 -14.00 8.92 -17.31
CA VAL A 69 -13.45 8.84 -18.68
C VAL A 69 -12.03 9.41 -18.74
N ALA A 70 -11.79 10.55 -18.08
CA ALA A 70 -10.47 11.17 -18.04
C ALA A 70 -9.45 10.26 -17.34
N LYS A 71 -9.84 9.60 -16.23
CA LYS A 71 -9.02 8.59 -15.56
C LYS A 71 -8.66 7.43 -16.48
N LEU A 72 -9.64 6.87 -17.18
CA LEU A 72 -9.38 5.74 -18.08
C LEU A 72 -8.43 6.13 -19.23
N ARG A 73 -8.64 7.30 -19.85
CA ARG A 73 -7.75 7.82 -20.90
C ARG A 73 -6.33 8.06 -20.37
N HIS A 74 -6.21 8.65 -19.18
CA HIS A 74 -4.91 8.83 -18.52
C HIS A 74 -4.20 7.49 -18.31
N ARG A 75 -4.87 6.51 -17.71
CA ARG A 75 -4.30 5.17 -17.45
C ARG A 75 -3.93 4.43 -18.72
N ALA A 76 -4.75 4.54 -19.78
CA ALA A 76 -4.42 3.97 -21.08
C ALA A 76 -3.15 4.60 -21.67
N SER A 77 -3.03 5.93 -21.62
CA SER A 77 -1.82 6.65 -22.06
C SER A 77 -0.57 6.22 -21.28
N GLN A 78 -0.67 6.12 -19.95
CA GLN A 78 0.45 5.65 -19.11
C GLN A 78 0.81 4.18 -19.39
N THR A 79 -0.20 3.32 -19.59
CA THR A 79 0.02 1.92 -19.99
C THR A 79 0.78 1.84 -21.31
N LEU A 80 0.38 2.65 -22.31
CA LEU A 80 1.05 2.70 -23.62
C LEU A 80 2.52 3.14 -23.50
N ARG A 81 2.84 4.10 -22.63
CA ARG A 81 4.25 4.53 -22.39
C ARG A 81 5.14 3.37 -21.93
N GLY A 82 4.58 2.43 -21.18
CA GLY A 82 5.28 1.25 -20.66
C GLY A 82 5.13 -0.02 -21.48
N ILE A 83 4.47 0.01 -22.63
CA ILE A 83 4.06 -1.21 -23.34
C ILE A 83 5.25 -2.06 -23.83
N HIS A 84 6.45 -1.48 -23.94
CA HIS A 84 7.67 -2.22 -24.26
C HIS A 84 8.21 -3.04 -23.07
N ARG A 85 7.68 -2.83 -21.85
CA ARG A 85 8.15 -3.50 -20.62
C ARG A 85 7.29 -4.71 -20.30
N LYS A 86 7.94 -5.84 -19.98
CA LYS A 86 7.29 -7.10 -19.59
C LYS A 86 6.28 -6.92 -18.45
N ASN A 87 6.63 -6.13 -17.43
CA ASN A 87 5.81 -5.98 -16.23
C ASN A 87 4.49 -5.25 -16.52
N THR A 88 4.48 -4.31 -17.49
CA THR A 88 3.26 -3.63 -17.94
C THR A 88 2.24 -4.61 -18.51
N TRP A 89 2.69 -5.59 -19.30
CA TRP A 89 1.84 -6.65 -19.83
C TRP A 89 1.39 -7.62 -18.75
N GLN A 90 2.29 -8.00 -17.84
CA GLN A 90 1.92 -8.86 -16.71
C GLN A 90 0.83 -8.23 -15.86
N ALA A 91 0.88 -6.91 -15.65
CA ALA A 91 -0.12 -6.16 -14.88
C ALA A 91 -1.53 -6.19 -15.49
N LEU A 92 -1.71 -6.58 -16.75
CA LEU A 92 -3.01 -6.77 -17.39
C LEU A 92 -3.64 -8.14 -17.08
N ASN A 93 -2.92 -9.04 -16.41
CA ASN A 93 -3.43 -10.38 -16.10
C ASN A 93 -4.56 -10.36 -15.06
N LEU A 94 -5.79 -10.35 -15.57
CA LEU A 94 -7.03 -10.34 -14.78
C LEU A 94 -7.15 -11.49 -13.77
N LYS A 95 -6.69 -12.69 -14.15
CA LYS A 95 -6.74 -13.86 -13.26
C LYS A 95 -5.80 -13.72 -12.07
N ARG A 96 -4.66 -13.07 -12.25
CA ARG A 96 -3.64 -12.91 -11.20
C ARG A 96 -3.88 -11.70 -10.30
N TYR A 97 -4.43 -10.61 -10.85
CA TYR A 97 -4.45 -9.31 -10.19
C TYR A 97 -5.85 -8.71 -10.02
N GLY A 98 -6.89 -9.32 -10.60
CA GLY A 98 -8.29 -9.02 -10.31
C GLY A 98 -8.78 -7.67 -10.86
N ALA A 99 -9.58 -6.97 -10.05
CA ALA A 99 -10.27 -5.74 -10.46
C ALA A 99 -9.32 -4.58 -10.82
N GLU A 100 -8.15 -4.50 -10.18
CA GLU A 100 -7.16 -3.45 -10.45
C GLU A 100 -6.62 -3.53 -11.89
N SER A 101 -6.53 -4.74 -12.46
CA SER A 101 -6.17 -4.94 -13.87
C SER A 101 -7.29 -4.56 -14.82
N ARG A 102 -8.57 -4.74 -14.44
CA ARG A 102 -9.73 -4.34 -15.28
C ARG A 102 -9.76 -2.84 -15.55
N ASN A 103 -9.32 -2.04 -14.60
CA ASN A 103 -9.38 -0.58 -14.68
C ASN A 103 -8.03 0.06 -15.06
N LEU A 104 -7.09 -0.74 -15.59
CA LEU A 104 -5.74 -0.34 -16.02
C LEU A 104 -4.89 0.31 -14.92
N ILE A 105 -5.22 0.09 -13.64
CA ILE A 105 -4.50 0.73 -12.52
C ILE A 105 -3.07 0.21 -12.48
N LEU A 106 -2.88 -1.11 -12.40
CA LEU A 106 -1.55 -1.70 -12.26
C LEU A 106 -0.70 -1.49 -13.51
N SER A 107 -1.28 -1.58 -14.70
CA SER A 107 -0.56 -1.38 -15.97
C SER A 107 -0.14 0.07 -16.16
N ALA A 108 -0.98 1.04 -15.79
CA ALA A 108 -0.62 2.45 -15.79
C ALA A 108 0.53 2.74 -14.82
N ILE A 109 0.48 2.16 -13.61
CA ILE A 109 1.55 2.30 -12.62
C ILE A 109 2.85 1.67 -13.15
N CYS A 110 2.80 0.48 -13.74
CA CYS A 110 3.99 -0.14 -14.34
C CYS A 110 4.55 0.69 -15.51
N GLY A 111 3.67 1.34 -16.27
CA GLY A 111 4.11 2.14 -17.41
C GLY A 111 4.76 3.46 -17.03
N GLN A 112 4.29 4.11 -15.97
CA GLN A 112 4.89 5.36 -15.48
C GLN A 112 6.16 5.12 -14.64
N VAL A 113 6.23 4.03 -13.87
CA VAL A 113 7.36 3.75 -12.97
C VAL A 113 8.46 3.01 -13.73
N ALA A 114 9.47 3.75 -14.19
CA ALA A 114 10.63 3.17 -14.88
C ALA A 114 11.64 2.54 -13.92
N THR A 115 11.84 3.18 -12.77
CA THR A 115 12.77 2.72 -11.73
C THR A 115 11.97 2.35 -10.49
N PRO A 116 12.17 1.15 -9.91
CA PRO A 116 11.42 0.72 -8.74
C PRO A 116 11.67 1.62 -7.53
N PHE A 117 10.64 1.86 -6.71
CA PHE A 117 10.82 2.45 -5.39
C PHE A 117 11.52 1.43 -4.49
N HIS A 118 12.67 1.80 -3.93
CA HIS A 118 13.46 0.91 -3.09
C HIS A 118 13.40 1.33 -1.62
N ALA A 119 13.21 0.37 -0.73
CA ALA A 119 13.37 0.50 0.72
C ALA A 119 13.83 -0.85 1.30
N ASP A 120 14.43 -0.84 2.49
CA ASP A 120 14.76 -2.09 3.20
C ASP A 120 13.46 -2.83 3.60
N VAL A 121 12.48 -2.05 4.05
CA VAL A 121 11.14 -2.52 4.40
C VAL A 121 10.09 -1.48 3.99
N PHE A 122 8.96 -1.98 3.47
CA PHE A 122 7.72 -1.25 3.30
C PHE A 122 6.75 -1.63 4.42
N ILE A 123 6.28 -0.64 5.18
CA ILE A 123 5.19 -0.77 6.15
C ILE A 123 3.90 -0.37 5.42
N ALA A 124 3.03 -1.35 5.15
CA ALA A 124 1.73 -1.13 4.53
C ALA A 124 0.66 -1.05 5.62
N HIS A 125 -0.02 0.09 5.75
CA HIS A 125 -1.15 0.20 6.66
C HIS A 125 -2.43 -0.25 5.97
N PHE A 126 -3.19 -1.08 6.68
CA PHE A 126 -4.38 -1.78 6.22
C PHE A 126 -4.09 -2.99 5.33
N GLY A 127 -4.88 -4.05 5.53
CA GLY A 127 -4.82 -5.28 4.74
C GLY A 127 -4.86 -5.03 3.22
N PRO A 128 -5.80 -4.22 2.71
CA PRO A 128 -5.87 -3.90 1.28
C PRO A 128 -4.62 -3.19 0.75
N ALA A 129 -3.99 -2.31 1.53
CA ALA A 129 -2.72 -1.68 1.11
C ALA A 129 -1.61 -2.72 1.00
N GLY A 130 -1.53 -3.66 1.95
CA GLY A 130 -0.59 -4.78 1.89
C GLY A 130 -0.77 -5.65 0.64
N VAL A 131 -2.03 -5.93 0.27
CA VAL A 131 -2.37 -6.65 -0.97
C VAL A 131 -1.83 -5.90 -2.19
N THR A 132 -2.13 -4.61 -2.33
CA THR A 132 -1.65 -3.80 -3.46
C THR A 132 -0.12 -3.71 -3.47
N ALA A 133 0.52 -3.48 -2.31
CA ALA A 133 1.98 -3.46 -2.19
C ALA A 133 2.62 -4.77 -2.66
N ALA A 134 2.06 -5.92 -2.26
CA ALA A 134 2.56 -7.23 -2.69
C ALA A 134 2.45 -7.43 -4.20
N LYS A 135 1.34 -7.00 -4.82
CA LYS A 135 1.17 -7.04 -6.29
C LYS A 135 2.17 -6.13 -7.00
N LEU A 136 2.36 -4.90 -6.50
CA LEU A 136 3.32 -3.96 -7.06
C LEU A 136 4.77 -4.45 -6.93
N ARG A 137 5.09 -5.18 -5.86
CA ARG A 137 6.39 -5.85 -5.72
C ARG A 137 6.59 -6.95 -6.75
N GLU A 138 5.59 -7.81 -6.97
CA GLU A 138 5.65 -8.83 -8.03
C GLU A 138 5.85 -8.21 -9.42
N LEU A 139 5.26 -7.03 -9.65
CA LEU A 139 5.37 -6.26 -10.89
C LEU A 139 6.63 -5.38 -10.96
N GLY A 140 7.53 -5.48 -9.97
CA GLY A 140 8.78 -4.73 -9.95
C GLY A 140 8.63 -3.21 -9.77
N VAL A 141 7.48 -2.72 -9.32
CA VAL A 141 7.25 -1.30 -9.03
C VAL A 141 7.87 -0.89 -7.70
N ILE A 142 7.87 -1.80 -6.71
CA ILE A 142 8.56 -1.60 -5.44
C ILE A 142 9.55 -2.75 -5.17
N ARG A 143 10.63 -2.46 -4.45
CA ARG A 143 11.67 -3.43 -4.07
C ARG A 143 12.02 -3.28 -2.60
N GLY A 144 11.65 -4.26 -1.79
CA GLY A 144 11.89 -4.31 -0.34
C GLY A 144 11.05 -5.39 0.31
N LYS A 145 11.28 -5.67 1.61
CA LYS A 145 10.38 -6.51 2.41
C LYS A 145 9.05 -5.78 2.63
N ILE A 146 7.96 -6.51 2.86
CA ILE A 146 6.63 -5.92 3.14
C ILE A 146 6.14 -6.42 4.49
N ALA A 147 5.92 -5.48 5.41
CA ALA A 147 5.22 -5.68 6.66
C ALA A 147 3.84 -5.01 6.57
N THR A 148 2.77 -5.78 6.75
CA THR A 148 1.39 -5.25 6.65
C THR A 148 0.76 -5.12 8.02
N ILE A 149 0.38 -3.91 8.41
CA ILE A 149 -0.37 -3.65 9.64
C ILE A 149 -1.86 -3.84 9.36
N PHE A 150 -2.49 -4.73 10.12
CA PHE A 150 -3.93 -4.96 10.04
C PHE A 150 -4.67 -4.27 11.18
N HIS A 151 -5.57 -3.39 10.81
CA HIS A 151 -6.45 -2.66 11.73
C HIS A 151 -7.75 -3.42 11.97
N GLY A 152 -8.55 -2.94 12.92
CA GLY A 152 -9.81 -3.58 13.29
C GLY A 152 -10.73 -3.82 12.09
N ILE A 153 -10.93 -2.81 11.25
CA ILE A 153 -11.84 -2.87 10.09
C ILE A 153 -11.43 -3.97 9.09
N ASP A 154 -10.13 -4.22 8.95
CA ASP A 154 -9.58 -5.15 7.96
C ASP A 154 -10.00 -6.60 8.23
N ILE A 155 -10.24 -6.94 9.50
CA ILE A 155 -10.46 -8.31 9.97
C ILE A 155 -11.82 -8.47 10.68
N SER A 156 -12.57 -7.38 10.85
CA SER A 156 -13.91 -7.39 11.49
C SER A 156 -15.05 -7.09 10.52
N SER A 157 -14.84 -6.30 9.48
CA SER A 157 -15.90 -5.96 8.53
C SER A 157 -16.23 -7.13 7.62
N ARG A 158 -17.51 -7.53 7.59
CA ARG A 158 -17.99 -8.61 6.71
C ARG A 158 -17.79 -8.28 5.23
N GLU A 159 -18.01 -7.03 4.83
CA GLU A 159 -17.80 -6.58 3.46
C GLU A 159 -16.33 -6.71 3.06
N VAL A 160 -15.42 -6.22 3.90
CA VAL A 160 -13.97 -6.30 3.67
C VAL A 160 -13.55 -7.76 3.61
N LEU A 161 -13.98 -8.59 4.56
CA LEU A 161 -13.62 -10.01 4.59
C LEU A 161 -14.15 -10.78 3.37
N ASN A 162 -15.39 -10.56 2.94
CA ASN A 162 -15.97 -11.22 1.78
C ASN A 162 -15.16 -10.92 0.50
N HIS A 163 -14.69 -9.68 0.36
CA HIS A 163 -13.91 -9.27 -0.80
C HIS A 163 -12.44 -9.70 -0.71
N TYR A 164 -11.79 -9.46 0.43
CA TYR A 164 -10.34 -9.54 0.55
C TYR A 164 -9.82 -10.85 1.14
N THR A 165 -10.65 -11.76 1.67
CA THR A 165 -10.13 -13.03 2.23
C THR A 165 -9.23 -13.80 1.25
N PRO A 166 -9.61 -14.01 -0.03
CA PRO A 166 -8.73 -14.67 -0.99
C PRO A 166 -7.46 -13.87 -1.28
N GLU A 167 -7.55 -12.54 -1.31
CA GLU A 167 -6.40 -11.65 -1.53
C GLU A 167 -5.44 -11.65 -0.33
N TYR A 168 -5.97 -11.73 0.91
CA TYR A 168 -5.18 -11.87 2.13
C TYR A 168 -4.43 -13.20 2.14
N GLN A 169 -5.05 -14.28 1.68
CA GLN A 169 -4.35 -15.57 1.53
C GLN A 169 -3.18 -15.48 0.53
N GLN A 170 -3.32 -14.72 -0.55
CA GLN A 170 -2.19 -14.41 -1.44
C GLN A 170 -1.15 -13.54 -0.75
N LEU A 171 -1.58 -12.54 0.03
CA LEU A 171 -0.70 -11.69 0.81
C LEU A 171 0.10 -12.49 1.85
N PHE A 172 -0.48 -13.48 2.52
CA PHE A 172 0.26 -14.33 3.48
C PHE A 172 1.37 -15.14 2.81
N ARG A 173 1.14 -15.59 1.57
CA ARG A 173 2.18 -16.24 0.77
C ARG A 173 3.27 -15.27 0.34
N ARG A 174 2.85 -14.12 -0.21
CA ARG A 174 3.75 -13.19 -0.90
C ARG A 174 4.46 -12.22 0.03
N GLY A 175 3.82 -11.76 1.09
CA GLY A 175 4.35 -10.80 2.07
C GLY A 175 5.26 -11.43 3.12
N ASP A 176 6.00 -10.58 3.83
CA ASP A 176 7.07 -11.02 4.75
C ASP A 176 6.60 -11.06 6.21
N LEU A 177 5.79 -10.08 6.63
CA LEU A 177 5.31 -9.98 8.01
C LEU A 177 3.89 -9.42 8.09
N MET A 178 3.05 -10.01 8.92
CA MET A 178 1.69 -9.56 9.21
C MET A 178 1.64 -9.07 10.64
N LEU A 179 1.24 -7.81 10.80
CA LEU A 179 1.26 -7.04 12.04
C LEU A 179 -0.16 -6.71 12.51
N PRO A 180 -0.93 -7.69 13.02
CA PRO A 180 -2.23 -7.41 13.61
C PRO A 180 -2.10 -6.60 14.89
N ILE A 181 -3.04 -5.69 15.14
CA ILE A 181 -3.01 -4.82 16.33
C ILE A 181 -3.41 -5.51 17.65
N SER A 182 -3.82 -6.78 17.60
CA SER A 182 -4.21 -7.54 18.80
C SER A 182 -4.01 -9.05 18.64
N ASN A 183 -3.95 -9.77 19.77
CA ASN A 183 -3.95 -11.24 19.78
C ASN A 183 -5.24 -11.83 19.16
N LEU A 184 -6.37 -11.16 19.32
CA LEU A 184 -7.64 -11.55 18.70
C LEU A 184 -7.52 -11.55 17.17
N TRP A 185 -6.94 -10.48 16.62
CA TRP A 185 -6.71 -10.34 15.18
C TRP A 185 -5.64 -11.28 14.67
N ALA A 186 -4.58 -11.54 15.44
CA ALA A 186 -3.61 -12.59 15.14
C ALA A 186 -4.27 -13.97 14.98
N GLY A 187 -5.14 -14.35 15.92
CA GLY A 187 -5.89 -15.60 15.83
C GLY A 187 -6.80 -15.67 14.60
N ARG A 188 -7.41 -14.55 14.20
CA ARG A 188 -8.22 -14.49 12.97
C ARG A 188 -7.37 -14.62 11.71
N LEU A 189 -6.24 -13.92 11.60
CA LEU A 189 -5.33 -14.08 10.46
C LEU A 189 -4.81 -15.53 10.34
N GLN A 190 -4.50 -16.16 11.47
CA GLN A 190 -4.09 -17.56 11.49
C GLN A 190 -5.21 -18.50 10.99
N LYS A 191 -6.46 -18.28 11.43
CA LYS A 191 -7.64 -19.03 10.92
C LYS A 191 -7.87 -18.83 9.42
N MET A 192 -7.47 -17.69 8.86
CA MET A 192 -7.52 -17.42 7.42
C MET A 192 -6.37 -18.07 6.63
N GLY A 193 -5.41 -18.71 7.31
CA GLY A 193 -4.30 -19.43 6.70
C GLY A 193 -2.95 -18.69 6.75
N CYS A 194 -2.81 -17.63 7.54
CA CYS A 194 -1.51 -16.99 7.73
C CYS A 194 -0.59 -17.88 8.58
N PRO A 195 0.64 -18.22 8.10
CA PRO A 195 1.60 -18.98 8.90
C PRO A 195 1.96 -18.25 10.19
N ARG A 196 2.06 -18.99 11.30
CA ARG A 196 2.25 -18.40 12.64
C ARG A 196 3.55 -17.61 12.74
N GLU A 197 4.60 -18.08 12.09
CA GLU A 197 5.92 -17.46 12.02
C GLU A 197 5.95 -16.12 11.28
N LYS A 198 4.91 -15.84 10.47
CA LYS A 198 4.72 -14.55 9.79
C LYS A 198 3.85 -13.57 10.57
N ILE A 199 3.37 -13.93 11.76
CA ILE A 199 2.49 -13.09 12.57
C ILE A 199 3.26 -12.55 13.78
N ALA A 200 3.30 -11.23 13.93
CA ALA A 200 3.78 -10.57 15.14
C ALA A 200 2.80 -9.47 15.55
N VAL A 201 2.32 -9.49 16.79
CA VAL A 201 1.34 -8.48 17.25
C VAL A 201 2.04 -7.14 17.44
N SER A 202 1.58 -6.11 16.74
CA SER A 202 2.06 -4.73 16.86
C SER A 202 0.90 -3.84 17.31
N ARG A 203 0.85 -3.52 18.61
CA ARG A 203 -0.20 -2.65 19.16
C ARG A 203 0.00 -1.21 18.65
N MET A 204 -1.10 -0.50 18.46
CA MET A 204 -1.05 0.93 18.15
C MET A 204 -0.88 1.73 19.44
N GLY A 205 0.08 2.65 19.43
CA GLY A 205 0.18 3.66 20.48
C GLY A 205 -0.99 4.63 20.40
N VAL A 206 -1.34 5.19 21.55
CA VAL A 206 -2.19 6.37 21.67
C VAL A 206 -1.32 7.48 22.28
N ASP A 207 -1.55 8.71 21.86
CA ASP A 207 -0.90 9.90 22.42
C ASP A 207 -1.56 10.31 23.75
#